data_AF-A0AAV0MN56-F1
#
_entry.id   AF-A0AAV0MN56-F1
#
_cell.length_a   1.000
_cell.length_b   1.000
_cell.length_c   1.000
_cell.angle_alpha   90.00
_cell.angle_beta   90.00
_cell.angle_gamma   90.00
#
_symmetry.space_group_name_H-M   'P 1'
#
loop_
_entity.id
_entity.type
_entity.pdbx_description
1 polymer ?
#
loop_
_entity_poly.entity_id
_entity_poly.type
_entity_poly.pdbx_seq_one_letter_code
_entity_poly.pdbx_strand_id
1 'polypeptide(L)'
;MAAPTTTTNNPAFDPDLDKPDDPTHELAQFGGGCFWGVEIAFQRVPGVAKTEVGYSQGHLPDPDYRAESKEAKQSELKEGKKVVTEILPAKRFYRAEEYHQQYLEKGGGRGNRQSAAKGCNDPIRCYG
;
A
#
# COMPACT_ATOMS: atom_id res chain seq x y z
N MET A 1 -21.11 14.40 -37.51
CA MET A 1 -19.65 14.43 -37.32
C MET A 1 -19.37 13.69 -36.02
N ALA A 2 -18.65 12.57 -36.07
CA ALA A 2 -18.32 11.80 -34.86
C ALA A 2 -17.28 12.57 -34.05
N ALA A 3 -17.51 12.74 -32.74
CA ALA A 3 -16.56 13.35 -31.84
C ALA A 3 -15.28 12.48 -31.76
N PRO A 4 -14.08 13.07 -31.71
CA PRO A 4 -12.85 12.30 -31.55
C PRO A 4 -12.87 11.63 -30.17
N THR A 5 -12.95 10.30 -30.15
CA THR A 5 -12.69 9.50 -28.94
C THR A 5 -11.19 9.56 -28.67
N THR A 6 -10.75 10.58 -27.94
CA THR A 6 -9.45 10.55 -27.29
C THR A 6 -9.51 9.44 -26.23
N THR A 7 -9.01 8.26 -26.57
CA THR A 7 -8.62 7.28 -25.57
C THR A 7 -7.51 7.92 -24.73
N THR A 8 -7.87 8.48 -23.58
CA THR A 8 -6.92 8.98 -22.60
C THR A 8 -6.17 7.76 -22.07
N ASN A 9 -4.97 7.51 -22.58
CA ASN A 9 -4.07 6.48 -22.05
C ASN A 9 -3.66 6.89 -20.63
N ASN A 10 -4.38 6.37 -19.64
CA ASN A 10 -4.12 6.64 -18.24
C ASN A 10 -3.22 5.53 -17.67
N PRO A 11 -1.97 5.86 -17.28
CA PRO A 11 -1.01 4.86 -16.82
C PRO A 11 -1.40 4.16 -15.51
N ALA A 12 -2.35 4.69 -14.74
CA ALA A 12 -2.86 4.03 -13.54
C ALA A 12 -3.56 2.69 -13.84
N PHE A 13 -3.97 2.47 -15.09
CA PHE A 13 -4.56 1.20 -15.53
C PHE A 13 -3.54 0.18 -16.05
N ASP A 14 -2.29 0.60 -16.25
CA ASP A 14 -1.23 -0.27 -16.77
C ASP A 14 -0.85 -1.34 -15.73
N PRO A 15 -0.33 -2.50 -16.17
CA PRO A 15 0.22 -3.49 -15.26
C PRO A 15 1.42 -2.93 -14.49
N ASP A 16 1.70 -3.52 -13.32
CA ASP A 16 2.97 -3.29 -12.65
C ASP A 16 4.10 -3.94 -13.47
N LEU A 17 5.10 -3.12 -13.85
CA LEU A 17 6.26 -3.54 -14.63
C LEU A 17 7.54 -3.54 -13.80
N ASP A 18 7.45 -3.14 -12.53
CA ASP A 18 8.60 -3.10 -11.63
C ASP A 18 9.09 -4.52 -11.34
N LYS A 19 10.40 -4.63 -11.13
CA LYS A 19 11.07 -5.89 -10.82
C LYS A 19 11.87 -5.71 -9.53
N PRO A 20 11.93 -6.74 -8.67
CA PRO A 20 12.82 -6.70 -7.52
C PRO A 20 14.27 -6.45 -7.93
N ASP A 21 15.01 -5.72 -7.09
CA ASP A 21 16.43 -5.41 -7.31
C ASP A 21 17.29 -6.69 -7.41
N ASP A 22 16.92 -7.73 -6.65
CA ASP A 22 17.52 -9.06 -6.71
C ASP A 22 16.67 -9.98 -7.61
N PRO A 23 17.24 -10.59 -8.66
CA PRO A 23 16.51 -11.44 -9.60
C PRO A 23 15.99 -12.75 -8.99
N THR A 24 16.41 -13.11 -7.77
CA THR A 24 15.92 -14.28 -7.04
C THR A 24 14.69 -13.98 -6.19
N HIS A 25 14.30 -12.71 -6.06
CA HIS A 25 13.12 -12.29 -5.31
C HIS A 25 11.87 -12.20 -6.20
N GLU A 26 10.72 -12.31 -5.56
CA GLU A 26 9.40 -12.13 -6.16
C GLU A 26 8.70 -10.91 -5.56
N LEU A 27 7.87 -10.24 -6.37
CA LEU A 27 7.08 -9.09 -5.94
C LEU A 27 5.67 -9.54 -5.55
N ALA A 28 5.16 -8.98 -4.45
CA ALA A 28 3.77 -9.17 -4.02
C ALA A 28 3.19 -7.83 -3.54
N GLN A 29 1.93 -7.56 -3.89
CA GLN A 29 1.21 -6.34 -3.51
C GLN A 29 -0.02 -6.71 -2.67
N PHE A 30 -0.20 -6.01 -1.54
CA PHE A 30 -1.30 -6.26 -0.61
C PHE A 30 -2.03 -4.97 -0.25
N GLY A 31 -3.36 -4.99 -0.33
CA GLY A 31 -4.23 -3.94 0.20
C GLY A 31 -4.94 -4.41 1.47
N GLY A 32 -4.78 -3.67 2.58
CA GLY A 32 -5.25 -4.13 3.90
C GLY A 32 -5.64 -3.04 4.91
N GLY A 33 -5.96 -1.82 4.45
CA GLY A 33 -6.25 -0.66 5.32
C GLY A 33 -5.08 0.33 5.38
N CYS A 34 -4.84 0.93 6.54
CA CYS A 34 -3.71 1.84 6.73
C CYS A 34 -2.39 1.07 6.50
N PHE A 35 -1.66 1.47 5.46
CA PHE A 35 -0.47 0.75 5.00
C PHE A 35 0.66 0.75 6.04
N TRP A 36 0.69 1.67 7.00
CA TRP A 36 1.68 1.67 8.08
C TRP A 36 1.64 0.39 8.92
N GLY A 37 0.44 -0.08 9.27
CA GLY A 37 0.27 -1.34 10.00
C GLY A 37 0.56 -2.57 9.15
N VAL A 38 0.20 -2.52 7.87
CA VAL A 38 0.44 -3.61 6.91
C VAL A 38 1.93 -3.77 6.64
N GLU A 39 2.65 -2.67 6.42
CA GLU A 39 4.08 -2.65 6.19
C GLU A 39 4.84 -3.31 7.34
N ILE A 40 4.63 -2.85 8.58
CA ILE A 40 5.35 -3.44 9.72
C ILE A 40 5.00 -4.91 9.96
N ALA A 41 3.77 -5.34 9.62
CA ALA A 41 3.41 -6.75 9.66
C ALA A 41 4.29 -7.57 8.71
N PHE A 42 4.47 -7.13 7.46
CA PHE A 42 5.34 -7.79 6.49
C PHE A 42 6.83 -7.62 6.80
N GLN A 43 7.26 -6.48 7.36
CA GLN A 43 8.64 -6.29 7.81
C GLN A 43 9.06 -7.37 8.81
N ARG A 44 8.14 -7.88 9.64
CA ARG A 44 8.42 -8.93 10.63
C ARG A 44 8.41 -10.35 10.05
N VAL A 45 7.93 -10.56 8.83
CA VAL A 45 7.84 -11.90 8.24
C VAL A 45 9.25 -12.38 7.83
N PRO A 46 9.73 -13.53 8.34
CA PRO A 46 10.95 -14.16 7.84
C PRO A 46 10.82 -14.50 6.35
N GLY A 47 11.83 -14.15 5.55
CA GLY A 47 11.81 -14.29 4.09
C GLY A 47 11.40 -13.03 3.32
N VAL A 48 10.71 -12.07 3.95
CA VAL A 48 10.46 -10.77 3.33
C VAL A 48 11.76 -9.95 3.32
N ALA A 49 12.31 -9.69 2.14
CA ALA A 49 13.57 -8.96 1.98
C ALA A 49 13.39 -7.43 2.00
N LYS A 50 12.29 -6.92 1.44
CA LYS A 50 11.99 -5.49 1.30
C LYS A 50 10.49 -5.25 1.45
N THR A 51 10.12 -4.11 2.01
CA THR A 51 8.75 -3.61 2.05
C THR A 51 8.74 -2.17 1.63
N GLU A 52 7.65 -1.75 1.00
CA GLU A 52 7.37 -0.35 0.70
C GLU A 52 5.88 -0.10 0.65
N VAL A 53 5.51 1.15 0.90
CA VAL A 53 4.11 1.59 0.89
C VAL A 53 3.86 2.54 -0.27
N GLY A 54 2.63 2.53 -0.78
CA GLY A 54 2.27 3.27 -1.98
C GLY A 54 0.80 3.12 -2.36
N TYR A 55 0.47 3.69 -3.51
CA TYR A 55 -0.87 3.72 -4.08
C TYR A 55 -0.92 2.87 -5.34
N SER A 56 -1.99 2.11 -5.53
CA SER A 56 -2.23 1.33 -6.75
C SER A 56 -3.73 1.09 -6.92
N GLN A 57 -4.13 0.54 -8.07
CA GLN A 57 -5.52 0.26 -8.44
C GLN A 57 -6.43 1.52 -8.49
N GLY A 58 -5.85 2.71 -8.47
CA GLY A 58 -6.54 3.99 -8.59
C GLY A 58 -6.90 4.36 -10.03
N HIS A 59 -7.45 5.56 -10.19
CA HIS A 59 -7.73 6.18 -11.50
C HIS A 59 -6.89 7.42 -11.73
N LEU A 60 -6.15 7.89 -10.72
CA LEU A 60 -5.28 9.04 -10.84
C LEU A 60 -3.86 8.55 -11.16
N PRO A 61 -3.23 9.05 -12.24
CA PRO A 61 -1.81 8.86 -12.43
C PRO A 61 -1.02 9.73 -11.45
N ASP A 62 0.10 9.23 -10.97
CA ASP A 62 1.02 9.92 -10.05
C ASP A 62 0.30 10.56 -8.83
N PRO A 63 -0.51 9.79 -8.08
CA PRO A 63 -1.26 10.32 -6.95
C PRO A 63 -0.33 10.74 -5.80
N ASP A 64 -0.74 11.77 -5.07
CA ASP A 64 -0.17 12.11 -3.77
C ASP A 64 -1.04 11.56 -2.63
N TYR A 65 -0.53 11.58 -1.40
CA TYR A 65 -1.29 11.14 -0.23
C TYR A 65 -2.65 11.83 -0.10
N ARG A 66 -2.70 13.13 -0.44
CA ARG A 66 -3.91 13.95 -0.29
C ARG A 66 -5.02 13.46 -1.22
N ALA A 67 -4.68 13.15 -2.46
CA ALA A 67 -5.59 12.68 -3.49
C ALA A 67 -6.15 11.28 -3.18
N GLU A 68 -5.38 10.42 -2.52
CA GLU A 68 -5.77 9.04 -2.21
C GLU A 68 -6.25 8.83 -0.77
N SER A 69 -6.26 9.86 0.09
CA SER A 69 -6.74 9.75 1.47
C SER A 69 -8.23 9.36 1.53
N LYS A 70 -8.49 8.07 1.62
CA LYS A 70 -9.85 7.48 1.67
C LYS A 70 -10.39 7.41 3.11
N GLU A 71 -9.98 8.31 4.00
CA GLU A 71 -10.44 8.34 5.40
C GLU A 71 -11.97 8.34 5.50
N ALA A 72 -12.64 9.06 4.60
CA ALA A 72 -14.11 9.09 4.51
C ALA A 72 -14.72 7.76 4.05
N LYS A 73 -14.01 6.97 3.21
CA LYS A 73 -14.48 5.66 2.73
C LYS A 73 -14.32 4.57 3.79
N GLN A 74 -13.26 4.66 4.60
CA GLN A 74 -12.97 3.70 5.67
C GLN A 74 -14.07 3.71 6.73
N SER A 75 -14.62 4.89 7.07
CA SER A 75 -15.72 5.01 8.04
C SER A 75 -17.07 4.51 7.52
N GLU A 76 -17.22 4.35 6.20
CA GLU A 76 -18.42 3.75 5.58
C GLU A 76 -18.43 2.21 5.67
N LEU A 77 -17.32 1.58 6.06
CA LEU A 77 -17.24 0.13 6.28
C LEU A 77 -18.06 -0.25 7.52
N LYS A 78 -19.33 -0.60 7.30
CA LYS A 78 -20.28 -0.96 8.36
C LYS A 78 -19.91 -2.29 9.01
N GLU A 79 -19.90 -2.30 10.33
CA GLU A 79 -19.78 -3.49 11.17
C GLU A 79 -20.90 -4.50 10.83
N GLY A 80 -20.54 -5.78 10.67
CA GLY A 80 -21.49 -6.85 10.31
C GLY A 80 -21.69 -7.14 8.82
N LYS A 81 -21.00 -6.43 7.90
CA LYS A 81 -20.94 -6.82 6.49
C LYS A 81 -19.83 -7.85 6.26
N LYS A 82 -20.09 -8.86 5.42
CA LYS A 82 -19.05 -9.78 4.94
C LYS A 82 -18.11 -9.00 4.02
N VAL A 83 -16.88 -8.77 4.48
CA VAL A 83 -15.81 -8.19 3.66
C VAL A 83 -15.30 -9.28 2.71
N VAL A 84 -15.14 -8.94 1.43
CA VAL A 84 -14.54 -9.82 0.44
C VAL A 84 -13.16 -9.27 0.07
N THR A 85 -12.14 -10.11 0.18
CA THR A 85 -10.80 -9.80 -0.35
C THR A 85 -10.83 -10.04 -1.85
N GLU A 86 -10.47 -9.02 -2.63
CA GLU A 86 -10.30 -9.17 -4.07
C GLU A 86 -8.91 -9.75 -4.38
N ILE A 87 -8.84 -10.62 -5.39
CA ILE A 87 -7.60 -11.13 -5.96
C ILE A 87 -7.59 -10.68 -7.41
N LEU A 88 -6.79 -9.66 -7.70
CA LEU A 88 -6.68 -9.04 -9.02
C LEU A 88 -5.21 -9.00 -9.44
N PRO A 89 -4.91 -8.97 -10.76
CA PRO A 89 -3.57 -8.66 -11.23
C PRO A 89 -3.11 -7.29 -10.69
N ALA A 90 -1.85 -7.21 -10.27
CA ALA A 90 -1.24 -5.97 -9.82
C ALA A 90 -1.19 -4.96 -10.98
N LYS A 91 -1.69 -3.75 -10.70
CA LYS A 91 -1.52 -2.60 -11.58
C LYS A 91 -0.33 -1.78 -11.11
N ARG A 92 0.06 -0.80 -11.93
CA ARG A 92 1.13 0.15 -11.63
C ARG A 92 1.11 0.58 -10.16
N PHE A 93 2.25 0.48 -9.53
CA PHE A 93 2.48 0.91 -8.16
C PHE A 93 3.10 2.31 -8.16
N TYR A 94 2.57 3.19 -7.31
CA TYR A 94 3.10 4.52 -7.07
C TYR A 94 3.61 4.57 -5.65
N ARG A 95 4.93 4.50 -5.47
CA ARG A 95 5.58 4.57 -4.15
C ARG A 95 5.14 5.84 -3.42
N ALA A 96 4.67 5.69 -2.18
CA ALA A 96 4.28 6.82 -1.34
C ALA A 96 5.52 7.60 -0.87
N GLU A 97 5.28 8.81 -0.41
CA GLU A 97 6.29 9.76 0.04
C GLU A 97 7.17 9.18 1.17
N GLU A 98 8.44 9.60 1.26
CA GLU A 98 9.42 9.01 2.18
C GLU A 98 9.04 9.06 3.67
N TYR A 99 8.21 10.02 4.07
CA TYR A 99 7.73 10.13 5.45
C TYR A 99 6.72 9.02 5.82
N HIS A 100 6.13 8.34 4.84
CA HIS A 100 5.23 7.22 5.05
C HIS A 100 5.95 5.87 5.20
N GLN A 101 7.17 5.77 4.69
CA GLN A 101 7.95 4.54 4.61
C GLN A 101 8.47 4.15 6.01
N GLN A 102 8.23 2.91 6.45
CA GLN A 102 8.59 2.39 7.77
C GLN A 102 8.15 3.29 8.93
N TYR A 103 6.97 3.91 8.83
CA TYR A 103 6.49 4.95 9.74
C TYR A 103 6.46 4.52 11.22
N LEU A 104 5.93 3.32 11.51
CA LEU A 104 5.80 2.82 12.89
C LEU A 104 7.14 2.38 13.49
N GLU A 105 8.06 1.88 12.67
CA GLU A 105 9.43 1.57 13.09
C GLU A 105 10.20 2.86 13.44
N LYS A 106 9.97 3.94 12.66
CA LYS A 106 10.60 5.25 12.88
C LYS A 106 10.05 5.99 14.12
N GLY A 107 8.85 5.63 14.60
CA GLY A 107 8.29 6.16 15.85
C GLY A 107 6.80 6.48 15.82
N GLY A 108 6.15 6.40 14.66
CA GLY A 108 4.76 6.80 14.51
C GLY A 108 4.50 8.26 14.93
N GLY A 109 3.22 8.60 15.16
CA GLY A 109 2.83 9.99 15.44
C GLY A 109 3.21 10.47 16.85
N ARG A 110 3.54 9.54 17.76
CA ARG A 110 3.83 9.81 19.18
C ARG A 110 5.28 9.52 19.59
N GLY A 111 6.13 9.12 18.65
CA GLY A 111 7.52 8.73 18.93
C GLY A 111 7.69 7.32 19.54
N ASN A 112 6.60 6.58 19.76
CA ASN A 112 6.62 5.22 20.29
C ASN A 112 6.89 4.21 19.18
N ARG A 113 8.17 3.91 18.95
CA ARG A 113 8.61 2.92 17.95
C ARG A 113 8.00 1.55 18.20
N GLN A 114 7.70 0.85 17.12
CA GLN A 114 7.33 -0.55 17.14
C GLN A 114 8.43 -1.36 16.45
N SER A 115 8.82 -2.48 17.04
CA SER A 115 9.89 -3.31 16.48
C SER A 115 9.49 -3.89 15.14
N ALA A 116 10.38 -3.82 14.14
CA ALA A 116 10.25 -4.48 12.84
C ALA A 116 11.06 -5.79 12.76
N ALA A 117 11.61 -6.26 13.90
CA ALA A 117 12.45 -7.45 13.92
C ALA A 117 11.71 -8.69 13.40
N LYS A 118 12.42 -9.54 12.65
CA LYS A 118 11.85 -10.78 12.11
C LYS A 118 11.33 -11.67 13.24
N GLY A 119 10.09 -12.14 13.11
CA GLY A 119 9.39 -12.96 14.10
C GLY A 119 8.83 -12.19 15.31
N CYS A 120 8.89 -10.85 15.33
CA CYS A 120 8.26 -10.07 16.39
C CYS A 120 6.73 -10.25 16.37
N ASN A 121 6.16 -10.63 17.50
CA ASN A 121 4.71 -10.88 17.66
C ASN A 121 4.03 -9.84 18.56
N ASP A 122 4.70 -8.72 18.85
CA ASP A 122 4.10 -7.63 19.65
C ASP A 122 2.88 -7.07 18.91
N PRO A 123 1.77 -6.74 19.61
CA PRO A 123 0.60 -6.17 18.98
C PRO A 123 0.94 -4.90 18.20
N ILE A 124 0.53 -4.84 16.93
CA ILE A 124 0.73 -3.67 16.08
C ILE A 124 -0.31 -2.62 16.44
N ARG A 125 0.15 -1.43 16.83
CA ARG A 125 -0.69 -0.24 17.05
C ARG A 125 -0.74 0.57 15.76
N CYS A 126 -1.95 0.91 15.28
CA CYS A 126 -2.13 1.48 13.94
C CYS A 126 -1.33 2.77 13.67
N TYR A 127 -1.08 3.61 14.68
CA TYR A 127 -0.55 4.97 14.48
C TYR A 127 0.63 5.35 15.40
N GLY A 128 1.18 4.38 16.14
CA GLY A 128 2.21 4.60 17.16
C GLY A 128 1.75 4.25 18.57
#